data_AF-A0A380NPR7-F1
#
_entry.id   AF-A0A380NPR7-F1
#
_cell.length_a   1.000
_cell.length_b   1.000
_cell.length_c   1.000
_cell.angle_alpha   90.00
_cell.angle_beta   90.00
_cell.angle_gamma   90.00
#
_symmetry.space_group_name_H-M   'P 1'
#
loop_
_entity.id
_entity.type
_entity.pdbx_description
1 polymer ?
#
loop_
_entity_poly.entity_id
_entity_poly.type
_entity_poly.pdbx_seq_one_letter_code
_entity_poly.pdbx_strand_id
1 'polypeptide(L)'
;MAKPKNEKSTVFEAFLVEENITCFDKREIQDEEDTIVYRSYIQTDIGDMPIFVLLDATIYSVIRVVVGGNVVTPENYQAIVDFINRENSIYKNFKYYVEHDDNSLYLDCVYMCSNSSFEPQLLYVLMNQIVQYMPKAVPALKEAMGISQLPDPFIAHAHEHDE
;
A
#
# COMPACT_ATOMS: atom_id res chain seq x y z
N MET A 1 -10.70 8.23 29.72
CA MET A 1 -11.35 7.38 28.70
C MET A 1 -10.43 6.20 28.45
N ALA A 2 -10.94 4.99 28.21
CA ALA A 2 -10.09 3.85 27.86
C ALA A 2 -9.44 4.08 26.48
N LYS A 3 -8.18 3.65 26.30
CA LYS A 3 -7.50 3.70 25.00
C LYS A 3 -8.34 2.89 24.00
N PRO A 4 -8.71 3.44 22.83
CA PRO A 4 -9.41 2.67 21.81
C PRO A 4 -8.51 1.50 21.37
N LYS A 5 -9.10 0.32 21.21
CA LYS A 5 -8.39 -0.93 20.87
C LYS A 5 -8.63 -1.27 19.41
N ASN A 6 -7.60 -1.77 18.72
CA ASN A 6 -7.73 -2.24 17.35
C ASN A 6 -8.42 -3.61 17.29
N GLU A 7 -9.74 -3.60 17.07
CA GLU A 7 -10.51 -4.85 16.89
C GLU A 7 -10.45 -5.35 15.44
N LYS A 8 -10.15 -4.46 14.48
CA LYS A 8 -10.12 -4.77 13.04
C LYS A 8 -9.07 -5.83 12.71
N SER A 9 -7.89 -5.74 13.33
CA SER A 9 -6.81 -6.72 13.13
C SER A 9 -7.22 -8.15 13.50
N THR A 10 -7.92 -8.33 14.64
CA THR A 10 -8.39 -9.66 15.06
C THR A 10 -9.40 -10.25 14.06
N VAL A 11 -10.33 -9.42 13.58
CA VAL A 11 -11.33 -9.84 12.58
C VAL A 11 -10.67 -10.17 11.24
N PHE A 12 -9.68 -9.36 10.82
CA PHE A 12 -8.93 -9.60 9.59
C PHE A 12 -8.13 -10.91 9.65
N GLU A 13 -7.47 -11.20 10.77
CA GLU A 13 -6.71 -12.45 10.94
C GLU A 13 -7.59 -13.69 10.87
N ALA A 14 -8.77 -13.65 11.51
CA ALA A 14 -9.73 -14.75 11.42
C ALA A 14 -10.14 -15.01 9.96
N PHE A 15 -10.39 -13.94 9.20
CA PHE A 15 -10.70 -14.02 7.77
C PHE A 15 -9.54 -14.60 6.94
N LEU A 16 -8.30 -14.16 7.18
CA LEU A 16 -7.13 -14.70 6.46
C LEU A 16 -6.98 -16.21 6.69
N VAL A 17 -7.22 -16.69 7.92
CA VAL A 17 -7.18 -18.12 8.24
C VAL A 17 -8.32 -18.87 7.55
N GLU A 18 -9.55 -18.35 7.61
CA GLU A 18 -10.73 -18.96 6.99
C GLU A 18 -10.55 -19.13 5.46
N GLU A 19 -10.01 -18.11 4.79
CA GLU A 19 -9.77 -18.09 3.35
C GLU A 19 -8.42 -18.72 2.94
N ASN A 20 -7.64 -19.24 3.88
CA ASN A 20 -6.30 -19.83 3.66
C ASN A 20 -5.32 -18.86 2.95
N ILE A 21 -5.35 -17.58 3.32
CA ILE A 21 -4.45 -16.55 2.78
C ILE A 21 -3.18 -16.48 3.64
N THR A 22 -2.03 -16.81 3.06
CA THR A 22 -0.75 -16.92 3.80
C THR A 22 0.35 -15.99 3.30
N CYS A 23 0.03 -15.03 2.43
CA CYS A 23 1.02 -14.17 1.76
C CYS A 23 1.41 -12.91 2.54
N PHE A 24 0.95 -12.76 3.78
CA PHE A 24 1.21 -11.57 4.60
C PHE A 24 2.22 -11.84 5.72
N ASP A 25 3.22 -10.96 5.83
CA ASP A 25 4.00 -10.77 7.05
C ASP A 25 3.26 -9.80 7.97
N LYS A 26 3.13 -10.13 9.27
CA LYS A 26 2.52 -9.25 10.28
C LYS A 26 3.60 -8.54 11.09
N ARG A 27 3.42 -7.24 11.33
CA ARG A 27 4.23 -6.43 12.25
C ARG A 27 3.34 -5.54 13.12
N GLU A 28 3.58 -5.53 14.42
CA GLU A 28 2.96 -4.61 15.36
C GLU A 28 3.79 -3.34 15.49
N ILE A 29 3.12 -2.18 15.45
CA ILE A 29 3.74 -0.87 15.65
C ILE A 29 3.36 -0.40 17.04
N GLN A 30 4.37 -0.04 17.85
CA GLN A 30 4.17 0.39 19.24
C GLN A 30 3.76 1.86 19.30
N ASP A 31 2.56 2.17 18.81
CA ASP A 31 2.00 3.53 18.81
C ASP A 31 0.74 3.68 19.69
N GLU A 32 0.20 4.90 19.69
CA GLU A 32 -1.01 5.24 20.45
C GLU A 32 -2.29 4.68 19.83
N GLU A 33 -2.23 4.14 18.61
CA GLU A 33 -3.40 3.67 17.87
C GLU A 33 -3.45 2.14 17.75
N ASP A 34 -2.48 1.41 18.31
CA ASP A 34 -2.43 -0.06 18.27
C ASP A 34 -2.35 -0.56 16.81
N THR A 35 -1.51 0.11 16.03
CA THR A 35 -1.37 -0.15 14.59
C THR A 35 -0.71 -1.50 14.32
N ILE A 36 -1.32 -2.26 13.43
CA ILE A 36 -0.83 -3.52 12.90
C ILE A 36 -0.70 -3.40 11.39
N VAL A 37 0.48 -3.76 10.91
CA VAL A 37 0.86 -3.72 9.50
C VAL A 37 0.95 -5.13 8.96
N TYR A 38 0.21 -5.42 7.91
CA TYR A 38 0.33 -6.65 7.13
C TYR A 38 1.00 -6.31 5.81
N ARG A 39 2.17 -6.90 5.52
CA ARG A 39 2.96 -6.65 4.33
C ARG A 39 2.88 -7.83 3.37
N SER A 40 2.67 -7.55 2.09
CA SER A 40 2.82 -8.50 0.98
C SER A 40 3.45 -7.78 -0.22
N TYR A 41 3.47 -8.43 -1.39
CA TYR A 41 4.07 -7.90 -2.60
C TYR A 41 3.19 -8.15 -3.82
N ILE A 42 3.09 -7.15 -4.71
CA ILE A 42 2.51 -7.29 -6.04
C ILE A 42 3.66 -7.52 -7.02
N GLN A 43 3.66 -8.67 -7.68
CA GLN A 43 4.65 -8.96 -8.72
C GLN A 43 4.21 -8.33 -10.04
N THR A 44 5.09 -7.53 -10.64
CA THR A 44 4.85 -6.90 -11.94
C THR A 44 6.08 -7.00 -12.84
N ASP A 45 5.93 -6.69 -14.13
CA ASP A 45 7.03 -6.71 -15.10
C ASP A 45 7.97 -5.49 -15.00
N ILE A 46 7.65 -4.50 -14.17
CA ILE A 46 8.60 -3.43 -13.80
C ILE A 46 9.35 -3.78 -12.51
N GLY A 47 8.90 -4.77 -11.74
CA GLY A 47 9.49 -5.15 -10.45
C GLY A 47 8.42 -5.40 -9.39
N ASP A 48 8.85 -5.83 -8.21
CA ASP A 48 7.95 -6.11 -7.09
C ASP A 48 7.57 -4.81 -6.37
N MET A 49 6.27 -4.61 -6.13
CA MET A 49 5.74 -3.47 -5.40
C MET A 49 5.25 -3.91 -4.02
N PRO A 50 5.87 -3.44 -2.93
CA PRO A 50 5.35 -3.67 -1.57
C PRO A 50 3.91 -3.17 -1.43
N ILE A 51 3.05 -4.00 -0.86
CA ILE A 51 1.68 -3.65 -0.48
C ILE A 51 1.49 -3.87 1.02
N PHE A 52 0.87 -2.90 1.68
CA PHE A 52 0.63 -2.88 3.11
C PHE A 52 -0.86 -2.74 3.39
N VAL A 53 -1.37 -3.50 4.35
CA VAL A 53 -2.64 -3.24 5.01
C VAL A 53 -2.33 -2.70 6.40
N LEU A 54 -2.75 -1.47 6.67
CA LEU A 54 -2.59 -0.79 7.95
C LEU A 54 -3.94 -0.78 8.65
N LEU A 55 -4.03 -1.49 9.78
CA LEU A 55 -5.21 -1.52 10.64
C LEU A 55 -4.83 -0.99 12.02
N ASP A 56 -5.58 -0.02 12.52
CA ASP A 56 -5.36 0.63 13.81
C ASP A 56 -6.70 0.81 14.55
N ALA A 57 -6.72 1.50 15.68
CA ALA A 57 -7.94 1.75 16.44
C ALA A 57 -8.82 2.89 15.90
N THR A 58 -8.41 3.57 14.81
CA THR A 58 -9.16 4.67 14.18
C THR A 58 -10.28 4.14 13.28
N ILE A 59 -11.02 5.04 12.63
CA ILE A 59 -12.03 4.64 11.62
C ILE A 59 -11.41 4.34 10.24
N TYR A 60 -10.12 4.57 10.07
CA TYR A 60 -9.43 4.39 8.80
C TYR A 60 -8.76 3.03 8.77
N SER A 61 -8.83 2.38 7.62
CA SER A 61 -8.02 1.21 7.27
C SER A 61 -7.39 1.54 5.92
N VAL A 62 -6.08 1.39 5.80
CA VAL A 62 -5.35 1.84 4.61
C VAL A 62 -4.71 0.65 3.92
N ILE A 63 -4.99 0.50 2.63
CA ILE A 63 -4.18 -0.33 1.75
C ILE A 63 -3.20 0.61 1.05
N ARG A 64 -1.90 0.42 1.26
CA ARG A 64 -0.84 1.25 0.69
C ARG A 64 0.05 0.43 -0.23
N VAL A 65 0.27 0.90 -1.45
CA VAL A 65 1.28 0.35 -2.36
C VAL A 65 2.42 1.33 -2.48
N VAL A 66 3.65 0.84 -2.31
CA VAL A 66 4.85 1.54 -2.76
C VAL A 66 4.98 1.27 -4.25
N VAL A 67 4.49 2.20 -5.07
CA VAL A 67 4.45 2.04 -6.54
C VAL A 67 5.86 2.15 -7.12
N GLY A 68 6.69 3.00 -6.51
CA GLY A 68 8.13 3.03 -6.71
C GLY A 68 8.82 3.85 -5.63
N GLY A 69 9.86 3.30 -5.02
CA GLY A 69 10.65 3.97 -3.99
C GLY A 69 11.78 4.80 -4.60
N ASN A 70 11.94 6.06 -4.18
CA ASN A 70 13.00 6.97 -4.64
C ASN A 70 13.10 7.10 -6.18
N VAL A 71 11.96 7.04 -6.87
CA VAL A 71 11.87 7.11 -8.35
C VAL A 71 11.54 8.52 -8.86
N VAL A 72 11.11 9.42 -7.98
CA VAL A 72 10.66 10.76 -8.36
C VAL A 72 11.87 11.69 -8.46
N THR A 73 12.02 12.35 -9.60
CA THR A 73 13.08 13.33 -9.86
C THR A 73 12.48 14.63 -10.39
N PRO A 74 13.20 15.76 -10.35
CA PRO A 74 12.73 17.01 -10.96
C PRO A 74 12.36 16.88 -12.44
N GLU A 75 13.04 16.01 -13.18
CA GLU A 75 12.85 15.80 -14.62
C GLU A 75 11.56 15.02 -14.94
N ASN A 76 11.20 14.03 -14.12
CA ASN A 76 10.02 13.18 -14.36
C ASN A 76 8.77 13.63 -13.57
N TYR A 77 8.93 14.55 -12.61
CA TYR A 77 7.88 14.98 -11.69
C TYR A 77 6.58 15.38 -12.42
N GLN A 78 6.67 16.17 -13.48
CA GLN A 78 5.47 16.61 -14.21
C GLN A 78 4.72 15.43 -14.86
N ALA A 79 5.45 14.49 -15.47
CA ALA A 79 4.83 13.31 -16.08
C ALA A 79 4.18 12.40 -15.03
N ILE A 80 4.79 12.28 -13.86
CA ILE A 80 4.22 11.57 -12.72
C ILE A 80 2.95 12.29 -12.23
N VAL A 81 2.97 13.60 -12.05
CA VAL A 81 1.78 14.38 -11.63
C VAL A 81 0.64 14.25 -12.65
N ASP A 82 0.94 14.26 -13.94
CA ASP A 82 -0.07 14.07 -14.99
C ASP A 82 -0.67 12.66 -14.95
N PHE A 83 0.15 11.64 -14.72
CA PHE A 83 -0.29 10.27 -14.45
C PHE A 83 -1.23 10.23 -13.23
N ILE A 84 -0.80 10.79 -12.09
CA ILE A 84 -1.54 10.83 -10.83
C ILE A 84 -2.92 11.45 -11.03
N ASN A 85 -2.98 12.62 -11.66
CA ASN A 85 -4.23 13.34 -11.89
C ASN A 85 -5.19 12.55 -12.77
N ARG A 86 -4.68 11.91 -13.83
CA ARG A 86 -5.49 11.06 -14.70
C ARG A 86 -6.07 9.88 -13.94
N GLU A 87 -5.24 9.10 -13.25
CA GLU A 87 -5.69 7.89 -12.54
C GLU A 87 -6.66 8.23 -11.40
N ASN A 88 -6.35 9.24 -10.59
CA ASN A 88 -7.23 9.69 -9.50
C ASN A 88 -8.59 10.21 -10.02
N SER A 89 -8.66 10.73 -11.26
CA SER A 89 -9.92 11.16 -11.87
C SER A 89 -10.80 9.98 -12.33
N ILE A 90 -10.19 8.83 -12.62
CA ILE A 90 -10.87 7.63 -13.15
C ILE A 90 -11.33 6.71 -12.01
N TYR A 91 -10.49 6.51 -11.00
CA TYR A 91 -10.72 5.54 -9.94
C TYR A 91 -11.10 6.21 -8.62
N LYS A 92 -12.33 5.95 -8.16
CA LYS A 92 -12.91 6.60 -6.97
C LYS A 92 -12.19 6.27 -5.66
N ASN A 93 -11.57 5.10 -5.57
CA ASN A 93 -10.93 4.58 -4.36
C ASN A 93 -9.42 4.72 -4.37
N PHE A 94 -8.83 5.25 -5.44
CA PHE A 94 -7.39 5.44 -5.54
C PHE A 94 -7.00 6.85 -5.15
N LYS A 95 -5.95 6.94 -4.35
CA LYS A 95 -5.28 8.18 -4.02
C LYS A 95 -3.80 7.98 -4.27
N TYR A 96 -3.38 8.28 -5.49
CA TYR A 96 -1.97 8.42 -5.82
C TYR A 96 -1.41 9.74 -5.28
N TYR A 97 -0.17 9.70 -4.78
CA TYR A 97 0.57 10.89 -4.37
C TYR A 97 2.09 10.65 -4.38
N VAL A 98 2.84 11.75 -4.49
CA VAL A 98 4.29 11.77 -4.29
C VAL A 98 4.55 12.09 -2.82
N GLU A 99 5.40 11.30 -2.18
CA GLU A 99 6.02 11.67 -0.90
C GLU A 99 7.34 12.37 -1.19
N HIS A 100 7.48 13.60 -0.71
CA HIS A 100 8.65 14.42 -1.00
C HIS A 100 9.82 14.10 -0.07
N ASP A 101 9.55 13.55 1.12
CA ASP A 101 10.60 13.22 2.08
C ASP A 101 11.47 12.04 1.62
N ASP A 102 10.89 11.10 0.85
CA ASP A 102 11.58 9.90 0.35
C ASP A 102 11.61 9.78 -1.19
N ASN A 103 11.09 10.78 -1.91
CA ASN A 103 10.96 10.81 -3.38
C ASN A 103 10.24 9.60 -3.97
N SER A 104 9.25 9.06 -3.27
CA SER A 104 8.53 7.85 -3.70
C SER A 104 7.12 8.16 -4.20
N LEU A 105 6.64 7.29 -5.08
CA LEU A 105 5.26 7.29 -5.56
C LEU A 105 4.45 6.25 -4.78
N TYR A 106 3.36 6.70 -4.17
CA TYR A 106 2.46 5.87 -3.39
C TYR A 106 1.08 5.81 -4.02
N LEU A 107 0.38 4.70 -3.79
CA LEU A 107 -1.05 4.55 -4.00
C LEU A 107 -1.70 4.11 -2.68
N ASP A 108 -2.59 4.94 -2.15
CA ASP A 108 -3.45 4.56 -1.03
C ASP A 108 -4.87 4.26 -1.51
N CYS A 109 -5.49 3.24 -0.91
CA CYS A 109 -6.92 3.00 -0.92
C CYS A 109 -7.41 2.94 0.52
N VAL A 110 -8.29 3.88 0.87
CA VAL A 110 -8.80 4.02 2.25
C VAL A 110 -10.16 3.37 2.37
N TYR A 111 -10.29 2.41 3.29
CA TYR A 111 -11.55 1.84 3.72
C TYR A 111 -11.93 2.44 5.08
N MET A 112 -13.09 3.10 5.15
CA MET A 112 -13.58 3.77 6.35
C MET A 112 -14.73 2.99 6.99
N CYS A 113 -14.55 2.61 8.25
CA CYS A 113 -15.58 1.98 9.07
C CYS A 113 -15.22 2.10 10.55
N SER A 114 -16.23 2.07 11.43
CA SER A 114 -15.98 1.82 12.86
C SER A 114 -15.42 0.41 13.08
N ASN A 115 -14.68 0.21 14.18
CA ASN A 115 -14.13 -1.11 14.54
C ASN A 115 -15.17 -2.24 14.55
N SER A 116 -16.36 -1.95 15.07
CA SER A 116 -17.47 -2.92 15.14
C SER A 116 -18.15 -3.22 13.79
N SER A 117 -17.81 -2.50 12.73
CA SER A 117 -18.45 -2.58 11.40
C SER A 117 -17.44 -2.90 10.30
N PHE A 118 -16.24 -3.34 10.68
CA PHE A 118 -15.19 -3.69 9.74
C PHE A 118 -15.51 -5.03 9.06
N GLU A 119 -15.61 -5.01 7.74
CA GLU A 119 -15.86 -6.18 6.90
C GLU A 119 -14.56 -6.56 6.16
N PRO A 120 -13.83 -7.61 6.60
CA PRO A 120 -12.54 -7.96 6.02
C PRO A 120 -12.66 -8.40 4.54
N GLN A 121 -13.80 -8.96 4.14
CA GLN A 121 -14.08 -9.31 2.75
C GLN A 121 -14.07 -8.07 1.84
N LEU A 122 -14.61 -6.94 2.29
CA LEU A 122 -14.63 -5.71 1.52
C LEU A 122 -13.22 -5.13 1.36
N LEU A 123 -12.43 -5.12 2.43
CA LEU A 123 -11.03 -4.74 2.38
C LEU A 123 -10.25 -5.63 1.39
N TYR A 124 -10.47 -6.94 1.43
CA TYR A 124 -9.83 -7.89 0.52
C TYR A 124 -10.23 -7.67 -0.96
N VAL A 125 -11.50 -7.35 -1.23
CA VAL A 125 -11.97 -6.97 -2.57
C VAL A 125 -11.27 -5.70 -3.07
N LEU A 126 -11.16 -4.66 -2.23
CA LEU A 126 -10.45 -3.43 -2.58
C LEU A 126 -8.98 -3.69 -2.90
N MET A 127 -8.33 -4.54 -2.11
CA MET A 127 -6.95 -4.95 -2.36
C MET A 127 -6.82 -5.70 -3.69
N ASN A 128 -7.71 -6.66 -3.97
CA ASN A 128 -7.69 -7.41 -5.23
C ASN A 128 -7.91 -6.51 -6.45
N GLN A 129 -8.72 -5.45 -6.33
CA GLN A 129 -8.86 -4.46 -7.40
C GLN A 129 -7.52 -3.78 -7.71
N ILE A 130 -6.73 -3.43 -6.69
CA ILE A 130 -5.38 -2.86 -6.86
C ILE A 130 -4.45 -3.87 -7.55
N VAL A 131 -4.42 -5.12 -7.06
CA VAL A 131 -3.58 -6.19 -7.61
C VAL A 131 -3.89 -6.44 -9.09
N GLN A 132 -5.16 -6.42 -9.49
CA GLN A 132 -5.57 -6.59 -10.89
C GLN A 132 -5.34 -5.35 -11.76
N TYR A 133 -5.30 -4.17 -11.15
CA TYR A 133 -5.08 -2.90 -11.84
C TYR A 133 -3.59 -2.65 -12.08
N MET A 134 -2.71 -2.94 -11.11
CA MET A 134 -1.27 -2.62 -11.19
C MET A 134 -0.61 -3.08 -12.49
N PRO A 135 -0.70 -4.35 -12.93
CA PRO A 135 -0.09 -4.78 -14.19
C PRO A 135 -0.55 -4.00 -15.43
N LYS A 136 -1.78 -3.46 -15.41
CA LYS A 136 -2.32 -2.64 -16.51
C LYS A 136 -1.80 -1.20 -16.47
N ALA A 137 -1.47 -0.71 -15.28
CA ALA A 137 -0.89 0.62 -15.07
C ALA A 137 0.61 0.66 -15.40
N VAL A 138 1.32 -0.48 -15.33
CA VAL A 138 2.77 -0.54 -15.50
C VAL A 138 3.29 0.17 -16.77
N PRO A 139 2.72 0.01 -17.97
CA PRO A 139 3.23 0.69 -19.15
C PRO A 139 3.26 2.21 -19.00
N ALA A 140 2.18 2.79 -18.46
CA ALA A 140 2.09 4.23 -18.22
C ALA A 140 2.98 4.69 -17.05
N LEU A 141 3.17 3.83 -16.05
CA LEU A 141 4.11 4.04 -14.96
C LEU A 141 5.57 4.08 -15.44
N LYS A 142 5.99 3.13 -16.30
CA LYS A 142 7.32 3.11 -16.94
C LYS A 142 7.57 4.41 -17.71
N GLU A 143 6.59 4.85 -18.49
CA GLU A 143 6.65 6.10 -19.25
C GLU A 143 6.77 7.31 -18.33
N ALA A 144 5.90 7.44 -17.33
CA ALA A 144 5.87 8.58 -16.41
C ALA A 144 7.14 8.69 -15.56
N MET A 145 7.66 7.56 -15.06
CA MET A 145 8.89 7.52 -14.26
C MET A 145 10.17 7.60 -15.10
N GLY A 146 10.10 7.27 -16.39
CA GLY A 146 11.27 7.21 -17.27
C GLY A 146 12.21 6.04 -16.95
N ILE A 147 11.69 4.94 -16.42
CA ILE A 147 12.47 3.76 -16.01
C ILE A 147 11.93 2.47 -16.64
N SER A 148 12.81 1.49 -16.85
CA SER A 148 12.42 0.17 -17.38
C SER A 148 12.16 -0.87 -16.29
N GLN A 149 12.77 -0.69 -15.12
CA GLN A 149 12.63 -1.52 -13.92
C GLN A 149 12.64 -0.61 -12.68
N LEU A 150 11.92 -1.02 -11.64
CA LEU A 150 11.94 -0.41 -10.32
C LEU A 150 13.29 -0.68 -9.65
N PRO A 151 13.77 0.25 -8.81
CA PRO A 151 14.83 -0.05 -7.86
C PRO A 151 14.42 -1.25 -7.00
N ASP A 152 15.37 -2.12 -6.69
CA ASP A 152 15.11 -3.25 -5.81
C ASP A 152 14.68 -2.72 -4.42
N PRO A 153 13.45 -3.02 -3.97
CA PRO A 153 12.91 -2.49 -2.71
C PRO A 153 13.66 -3.00 -1.48
N PHE A 154 14.54 -4.00 -1.62
CA PHE A 154 15.31 -4.59 -0.54
C PHE A 154 16.71 -3.98 -0.38
N ILE A 155 17.19 -3.14 -1.31
CA ILE A 155 18.56 -2.59 -1.26
C ILE A 155 18.77 -1.68 -0.03
N ALA A 156 17.78 -0.89 0.36
CA ALA A 156 17.91 0.01 1.52
C ALA A 156 18.00 -0.75 2.87
N HIS A 157 17.40 -1.94 2.97
CA HIS A 157 17.38 -2.76 4.18
C HIS A 157 18.53 -3.77 4.28
N ALA A 158 19.35 -3.92 3.24
CA ALA A 158 20.50 -4.83 3.25
C ALA A 158 21.57 -4.43 4.29
N HIS A 159 21.58 -3.17 4.73
CA HIS A 159 22.53 -2.67 5.73
C HIS A 159 22.05 -2.78 7.19
N GLU A 160 20.81 -3.21 7.44
CA GLU A 160 20.25 -3.28 8.81
C GLU A 160 20.47 -4.64 9.50
N HIS A 161 21.13 -5.60 8.84
CA HIS A 161 21.39 -6.95 9.37
C HIS A 161 22.85 -7.20 9.80
N ASP A 162 23.73 -6.19 9.72
CA ASP A 162 25.17 -6.30 10.03
C ASP A 162 25.62 -5.54 11.30
N GLU A 163 24.69 -5.16 12.20
CA GLU A 163 25.03 -4.66 13.56
C GLU A 163 24.32 -5.43 14.69
#